data_AF-A0A8H7G887-F1
#
_entry.id   AF-A0A8H7G887-F1
#
_cell.length_a   1.000
_cell.length_b   1.000
_cell.length_c   1.000
_cell.angle_alpha   90.00
_cell.angle_beta   90.00
_cell.angle_gamma   90.00
#
_symmetry.space_group_name_H-M   'P 1'
#
loop_
_entity.id
_entity.type
_entity.pdbx_description
1 polymer ?
#
loop_
_entity_poly.entity_id
_entity_poly.type
_entity_poly.pdbx_seq_one_letter_code
_entity_poly.pdbx_strand_id
1 'polypeptide(L)'
;MRPRSMLGGDLHWIWKPYEIYQEVDYIYGVKALTEGDGFPNAQSFMNIVETALNLAYLYSAHVTSWAPAPVIGFGAAVMTLSKTMLYGLQEYYCNGCSTGHNSFNDMIVYYYIPNGLWIVVPTLIVLRLGKDIAASLKIADKATSGKIQ
;
A
#
# COMPACT_ATOMS: atom_id res chain seq x y z
N MET A 1 -3.51 -13.66 -14.41
CA MET A 1 -4.89 -13.22 -14.06
C MET A 1 -5.47 -12.33 -15.14
N ARG A 2 -4.79 -11.24 -15.55
CA ARG A 2 -5.10 -10.51 -16.79
C ARG A 2 -4.66 -11.34 -18.01
N PRO A 3 -5.38 -11.35 -19.15
CA PRO A 3 -6.66 -10.65 -19.41
C PRO A 3 -7.91 -11.40 -18.91
N ARG A 4 -7.79 -12.65 -18.45
CA ARG A 4 -8.95 -13.50 -18.07
C ARG A 4 -9.89 -12.89 -17.03
N SER A 5 -9.37 -12.07 -16.10
CA SER A 5 -10.15 -11.38 -15.07
C SER A 5 -10.74 -10.03 -15.50
N MET A 6 -10.28 -9.46 -16.62
CA MET A 6 -10.72 -8.16 -17.13
C MET A 6 -12.04 -8.26 -17.87
N LEU A 7 -12.65 -7.11 -18.19
CA LEU A 7 -13.86 -7.05 -19.01
C LEU A 7 -13.69 -7.90 -20.28
N GLY A 8 -14.64 -8.81 -20.55
CA GLY A 8 -14.60 -9.74 -21.68
C GLY A 8 -13.78 -11.03 -21.46
N GLY A 9 -13.14 -11.20 -20.31
CA GLY A 9 -12.44 -12.42 -19.93
C GLY A 9 -13.35 -13.50 -19.32
N ASP A 10 -12.92 -14.76 -19.39
CA ASP A 10 -13.68 -15.92 -18.90
C ASP A 10 -13.75 -16.04 -17.37
N LEU A 11 -12.87 -15.35 -16.64
CA LEU A 11 -12.88 -15.25 -15.17
C LEU A 11 -13.47 -13.93 -14.67
N HIS A 12 -13.96 -13.06 -15.56
CA HIS A 12 -14.41 -11.72 -15.21
C HIS A 12 -15.56 -11.72 -14.19
N TRP A 13 -16.44 -12.73 -14.24
CA TRP A 13 -17.58 -12.84 -13.34
C TRP A 13 -17.20 -12.85 -11.85
N ILE A 14 -15.99 -13.31 -11.49
CA ILE A 14 -15.44 -13.26 -10.12
C ILE A 14 -15.14 -11.82 -9.70
N TRP A 15 -14.69 -11.01 -10.66
CA TRP A 15 -14.19 -9.66 -10.45
C TRP A 15 -15.21 -8.58 -10.83
N LYS A 16 -16.43 -8.97 -11.18
CA LYS A 16 -17.51 -8.08 -11.60
C LYS A 16 -17.76 -6.91 -10.63
N PRO A 17 -17.73 -7.08 -9.29
CA PRO A 17 -17.90 -5.95 -8.37
C PRO A 17 -16.82 -4.86 -8.51
N TYR A 18 -15.65 -5.21 -9.06
CA TYR A 18 -14.52 -4.30 -9.27
C TYR A 18 -14.44 -3.78 -10.72
N GLU A 19 -15.42 -4.11 -11.57
CA GLU A 19 -15.47 -3.70 -12.97
C GLU A 19 -15.39 -2.17 -13.12
N ILE A 20 -16.10 -1.44 -12.27
CA ILE A 20 -16.12 0.03 -12.27
C ILE A 20 -14.72 0.66 -12.17
N TYR A 21 -13.80 0.01 -11.47
CA TYR A 21 -12.43 0.52 -11.32
C TYR A 21 -11.62 0.42 -12.62
N GLN A 22 -11.99 -0.46 -13.56
CA GLN A 22 -11.36 -0.54 -14.87
C GLN A 22 -11.73 0.66 -15.76
N GLU A 23 -12.87 1.30 -15.48
CA GLU A 23 -13.37 2.47 -16.19
C GLU A 23 -12.96 3.77 -15.51
N VAL A 24 -12.98 3.80 -14.18
CA VAL A 24 -12.54 4.97 -13.41
C VAL A 24 -11.02 5.12 -13.46
N ASP A 25 -10.27 4.03 -13.33
CA ASP A 25 -8.82 4.11 -13.39
C ASP A 25 -8.25 3.11 -14.39
N TYR A 26 -7.79 3.66 -15.50
CA TYR A 26 -7.30 2.88 -16.62
C TYR A 26 -6.09 2.00 -16.32
N ILE A 27 -5.34 2.23 -15.22
CA ILE A 27 -4.26 1.31 -14.81
C ILE A 27 -4.81 -0.10 -14.49
N TYR A 28 -6.08 -0.19 -14.07
CA TYR A 28 -6.75 -1.45 -13.78
C TYR A 28 -7.46 -2.03 -14.99
N GLY A 29 -7.74 -1.21 -16.01
CA GLY A 29 -8.49 -1.58 -17.20
C GLY A 29 -7.66 -2.19 -18.33
N VAL A 30 -8.37 -2.54 -19.41
CA VAL A 30 -7.79 -3.15 -20.62
C VAL A 30 -6.77 -2.23 -21.28
N LYS A 31 -6.97 -0.90 -21.20
CA LYS A 31 -6.06 0.11 -21.76
C LYS A 31 -4.61 -0.09 -21.31
N ALA A 32 -4.36 -0.13 -20.00
CA ALA A 32 -3.02 -0.33 -19.46
C ALA A 32 -2.40 -1.68 -19.88
N LEU A 33 -3.21 -2.73 -20.04
CA LEU A 33 -2.72 -4.01 -20.55
C LEU A 33 -2.30 -3.90 -22.02
N THR A 34 -3.12 -3.26 -22.86
CA THR A 34 -2.84 -3.08 -24.29
C THR A 34 -1.64 -2.17 -24.55
N GLU A 35 -1.46 -1.14 -23.71
CA GLU A 35 -0.32 -0.22 -23.76
C GLU A 35 0.97 -0.82 -23.21
N GLY A 36 0.91 -2.02 -22.59
CA GLY A 36 2.06 -2.67 -21.98
C GLY A 36 2.55 -1.96 -20.72
N ASP A 37 1.67 -1.28 -20.00
CA ASP A 37 2.02 -0.57 -18.78
C ASP A 37 2.46 -1.55 -17.68
N GLY A 38 3.73 -1.40 -17.25
CA GLY A 38 4.33 -2.23 -16.21
C GLY A 38 3.93 -1.81 -14.79
N PHE A 39 3.39 -0.60 -14.60
CA PHE A 39 3.11 -0.06 -13.28
C PHE A 39 2.10 -0.90 -12.47
N PRO A 40 0.94 -1.33 -13.00
CA PRO A 40 -0.01 -2.18 -12.27
C PRO A 40 0.58 -3.50 -11.80
N ASN A 41 1.43 -4.12 -12.63
CA ASN A 41 2.08 -5.38 -12.29
C ASN A 41 3.16 -5.18 -11.22
N ALA A 42 3.95 -4.11 -11.31
CA ALA A 42 4.93 -3.75 -10.29
C ALA A 42 4.25 -3.47 -8.94
N GLN A 43 3.16 -2.70 -8.94
CA GLN A 43 2.32 -2.45 -7.76
C GLN A 43 1.80 -3.76 -7.15
N SER A 44 1.29 -4.66 -7.98
CA SER A 44 0.80 -5.97 -7.55
C SER A 44 1.89 -6.85 -6.94
N PHE A 45 3.10 -6.83 -7.50
CA PHE A 45 4.24 -7.54 -6.94
C PHE A 45 4.64 -6.99 -5.57
N MET A 46 4.68 -5.67 -5.42
CA MET A 46 4.95 -5.02 -4.13
C MET A 46 3.88 -5.35 -3.09
N ASN A 47 2.61 -5.54 -3.48
CA ASN A 47 1.55 -5.99 -2.56
C ASN A 47 1.83 -7.38 -1.99
N ILE A 48 2.46 -8.29 -2.76
CA ILE A 48 2.85 -9.62 -2.25
C ILE A 48 3.92 -9.48 -1.17
N VAL A 49 4.94 -8.66 -1.43
CA VAL A 49 6.02 -8.39 -0.46
C VAL A 49 5.45 -7.73 0.80
N GLU A 50 4.62 -6.72 0.65
CA GLU A 50 3.94 -6.03 1.74
C GLU A 50 3.07 -6.98 2.56
N THR A 51 2.30 -7.85 1.92
CA THR A 51 1.47 -8.86 2.62
C THR A 51 2.34 -9.81 3.42
N ALA A 52 3.45 -10.28 2.87
CA ALA A 52 4.39 -11.14 3.58
C ALA A 52 4.99 -10.43 4.83
N LEU A 53 5.35 -9.15 4.70
CA LEU A 53 5.85 -8.36 5.83
C LEU A 53 4.78 -8.12 6.90
N ASN A 54 3.53 -7.86 6.51
CA ASN A 54 2.42 -7.71 7.44
C ASN A 54 2.15 -9.01 8.21
N LEU A 55 2.15 -10.16 7.53
CA LEU A 55 2.01 -11.46 8.20
C LEU A 55 3.19 -11.75 9.13
N ALA A 56 4.42 -11.45 8.70
CA ALA A 56 5.61 -11.59 9.53
C ALA A 56 5.55 -10.70 10.78
N TYR A 57 5.08 -9.46 10.65
CA TYR A 57 4.84 -8.57 11.78
C TYR A 57 3.81 -9.15 12.75
N LEU A 58 2.63 -9.55 12.26
CA LEU A 58 1.56 -10.09 13.11
C LEU A 58 2.00 -11.36 13.85
N TYR A 59 2.67 -12.27 13.14
CA TYR A 59 3.21 -13.48 13.75
C TYR A 59 4.27 -13.15 14.81
N SER A 60 5.19 -12.24 14.49
CA SER A 60 6.25 -11.84 15.41
C SER A 60 5.71 -11.13 16.65
N ALA A 61 4.70 -10.28 16.49
CA ALA A 61 4.11 -9.49 17.56
C ALA A 61 3.21 -10.33 18.48
N HIS A 62 2.44 -11.27 17.92
CA HIS A 62 1.36 -11.94 18.65
C HIS A 62 1.55 -13.43 18.89
N VAL A 63 2.42 -14.10 18.14
CA VAL A 63 2.69 -15.55 18.32
C VAL A 63 4.00 -15.76 19.05
N THR A 64 5.09 -15.19 18.54
CA THR A 64 6.41 -15.37 19.18
C THR A 64 6.72 -14.30 20.24
N SER A 65 5.94 -13.21 20.27
CA SER A 65 6.19 -12.05 21.15
C SER A 65 7.62 -11.50 21.00
N TRP A 66 8.13 -11.50 19.77
CA TRP A 66 9.48 -11.04 19.46
C TRP A 66 9.58 -9.52 19.66
N ALA A 67 10.38 -9.08 20.64
CA ALA A 67 10.46 -7.67 21.02
C ALA A 67 10.78 -6.69 19.87
N PRO A 68 11.63 -7.03 18.88
CA PRO A 68 11.86 -6.19 17.70
C PRO A 68 10.77 -6.21 16.61
N ALA A 69 9.66 -6.94 16.80
CA ALA A 69 8.57 -7.01 15.81
C ALA A 69 8.10 -5.64 15.27
N PRO A 70 8.02 -4.55 16.06
CA PRO A 70 7.67 -3.22 15.56
C PRO A 70 8.52 -2.73 14.38
N VAL A 71 9.76 -3.21 14.22
CA VAL A 71 10.63 -2.86 13.09
C VAL A 71 10.05 -3.38 11.77
N ILE A 72 9.54 -4.62 11.75
CA ILE A 72 8.91 -5.21 10.57
C ILE A 72 7.63 -4.43 10.24
N GLY A 73 6.77 -4.20 11.24
CA GLY A 73 5.51 -3.47 11.05
C GLY A 73 5.73 -2.03 10.57
N PHE A 74 6.75 -1.35 11.10
CA PHE A 74 7.13 -0.01 10.66
C PHE A 74 7.56 -0.01 9.19
N GLY A 75 8.46 -0.93 8.80
CA GLY A 75 8.90 -1.04 7.41
C GLY A 75 7.76 -1.37 6.44
N ALA A 76 6.87 -2.28 6.83
CA ALA A 76 5.68 -2.63 6.04
C ALA A 76 4.76 -1.41 5.83
N ALA A 77 4.47 -0.66 6.90
CA ALA A 77 3.61 0.52 6.82
C ALA A 77 4.24 1.67 6.00
N VAL A 78 5.56 1.88 6.11
CA VAL A 78 6.29 2.82 5.24
C VAL A 78 6.16 2.40 3.78
N MET A 79 6.33 1.11 3.46
CA MET A 79 6.18 0.60 2.11
C MET A 79 4.78 0.89 1.53
N THR A 80 3.72 0.63 2.29
CA THR A 80 2.34 0.95 1.89
C THR A 80 2.19 2.44 1.60
N LEU A 81 2.65 3.29 2.52
CA LEU A 81 2.56 4.74 2.38
C LEU A 81 3.31 5.22 1.11
N SER A 82 4.56 4.81 0.94
CA SER A 82 5.39 5.19 -0.21
C SER A 82 4.77 4.75 -1.53
N LYS A 83 4.23 3.53 -1.57
CA LYS A 83 3.59 2.95 -2.74
C LYS A 83 2.32 3.72 -3.14
N THR A 84 1.46 4.03 -2.17
CA THR A 84 0.24 4.80 -2.42
C THR A 84 0.54 6.25 -2.80
N MET A 85 1.56 6.87 -2.20
CA MET A 85 2.02 8.20 -2.63
C MET A 85 2.56 8.17 -4.05
N LEU A 86 3.36 7.17 -4.42
CA LEU A 86 3.89 7.01 -5.78
C LEU A 86 2.77 6.88 -6.80
N TYR A 87 1.72 6.13 -6.47
CA TYR A 87 0.54 6.00 -7.31
C TYR A 87 -0.16 7.34 -7.57
N GLY A 88 -0.40 8.15 -6.53
CA GLY A 88 -0.93 9.50 -6.72
C GLY A 88 0.01 10.45 -7.48
N LEU A 89 1.32 10.36 -7.23
CA LEU A 89 2.32 11.17 -7.92
C LEU A 89 2.42 10.82 -9.40
N GLN A 90 2.27 9.54 -9.77
CA GLN A 90 2.30 9.13 -11.17
C GLN A 90 1.16 9.82 -11.95
N GLU A 91 -0.06 9.83 -11.40
CA GLU A 91 -1.18 10.55 -12.01
C GLU A 91 -0.92 12.06 -12.10
N TYR A 92 -0.33 12.67 -11.06
CA TYR A 92 0.03 14.09 -11.09
C TYR A 92 1.05 14.41 -12.19
N TYR A 93 2.14 13.64 -12.30
CA TYR A 93 3.21 13.90 -13.26
C TYR A 93 2.83 13.54 -14.71
N CYS A 94 1.85 12.65 -14.92
CA CYS A 94 1.32 12.35 -16.24
C CYS A 94 0.08 13.19 -16.61
N ASN A 95 -0.28 14.20 -15.79
CA ASN A 95 -1.42 15.09 -15.99
C ASN A 95 -2.77 14.33 -16.09
N GLY A 96 -3.00 13.38 -15.20
CA GLY A 96 -4.24 12.59 -15.10
C GLY A 96 -4.42 11.60 -16.24
N CYS A 97 -3.35 10.95 -16.70
CA CYS A 97 -3.37 10.05 -17.85
C CYS A 97 -4.29 8.82 -17.68
N SER A 98 -4.53 8.38 -16.43
CA SER A 98 -5.37 7.20 -16.15
C SER A 98 -6.71 7.56 -15.54
N THR A 99 -6.81 8.70 -14.84
CA THR A 99 -7.98 9.09 -14.05
C THR A 99 -8.58 10.45 -14.43
N GLY A 100 -7.93 11.23 -15.27
CA GLY A 100 -8.32 12.61 -15.59
C GLY A 100 -9.59 12.75 -16.44
N HIS A 101 -10.12 11.65 -16.99
CA HIS A 101 -11.36 11.64 -17.76
C HIS A 101 -12.63 11.60 -16.89
N ASN A 102 -12.48 11.33 -15.59
CA ASN A 102 -13.62 11.16 -14.68
C ASN A 102 -14.23 12.50 -14.24
N SER A 103 -15.49 12.45 -13.81
CA SER A 103 -16.09 13.57 -13.09
C SER A 103 -15.41 13.77 -11.73
N PHE A 104 -15.48 15.00 -11.20
CA PHE A 104 -14.91 15.29 -9.88
C PHE A 104 -15.54 14.45 -8.75
N ASN A 105 -16.83 14.13 -8.85
CA ASN A 105 -17.53 13.30 -7.87
C ASN A 105 -17.03 11.85 -7.90
N ASP A 106 -16.83 11.28 -9.09
CA ASP A 106 -16.30 9.92 -9.23
C ASP A 106 -14.88 9.83 -8.70
N MET A 107 -14.06 10.86 -8.97
CA MET A 107 -12.71 10.97 -8.41
C MET A 107 -12.72 10.99 -6.88
N ILE A 108 -13.65 11.71 -6.25
CA ILE A 108 -13.77 11.70 -4.78
C ILE A 108 -14.08 10.29 -4.27
N VAL A 109 -15.12 9.66 -4.82
CA VAL A 109 -15.65 8.40 -4.29
C VAL A 109 -14.71 7.23 -4.55
N TYR A 110 -14.21 7.10 -5.78
CA TYR A 110 -13.49 5.91 -6.22
C TYR A 110 -11.98 6.06 -6.15
N TYR A 111 -11.45 7.28 -6.16
CA TYR A 111 -10.00 7.50 -6.15
C TYR A 111 -9.52 8.13 -4.82
N TYR A 112 -9.99 9.32 -4.45
CA TYR A 112 -9.45 10.05 -3.30
C TYR A 112 -9.81 9.44 -1.95
N ILE A 113 -11.04 9.02 -1.72
CA ILE A 113 -11.43 8.43 -0.43
C ILE A 113 -10.65 7.11 -0.17
N PRO A 114 -10.60 6.14 -1.10
CA PRO A 114 -9.87 4.89 -0.88
C PRO A 114 -8.37 5.11 -0.71
N ASN A 115 -7.74 5.90 -1.59
CA ASN A 115 -6.31 6.19 -1.49
C ASN A 115 -5.98 7.02 -0.25
N GLY A 116 -6.86 7.96 0.13
CA GLY A 116 -6.74 8.75 1.35
C GLY A 116 -6.70 7.87 2.60
N LEU A 117 -7.55 6.83 2.67
CA LEU A 117 -7.49 5.85 3.75
C LEU A 117 -6.13 5.13 3.80
N TRP A 118 -5.59 4.75 2.63
CA TRP A 118 -4.28 4.10 2.50
C TRP A 118 -3.09 5.03 2.68
N ILE A 119 -3.32 6.33 2.83
CA ILE A 119 -2.30 7.29 3.27
C ILE A 119 -2.40 7.48 4.79
N VAL A 120 -3.62 7.75 5.29
CA VAL A 120 -3.84 8.07 6.71
C VAL A 120 -3.52 6.88 7.60
N VAL A 121 -4.04 5.70 7.31
CA VAL A 121 -3.87 4.52 8.20
C VAL A 121 -2.40 4.12 8.32
N PRO A 122 -1.63 3.92 7.22
CA PRO A 122 -0.21 3.61 7.33
C PRO A 122 0.59 4.73 8.00
N THR A 123 0.25 6.00 7.77
CA THR A 123 0.91 7.12 8.47
C THR A 123 0.75 6.99 9.98
N LEU A 124 -0.46 6.69 10.48
CA LEU A 124 -0.70 6.49 11.91
C LEU A 124 0.10 5.31 12.47
N ILE A 125 0.20 4.21 11.71
CA ILE A 125 0.99 3.03 12.09
C ILE A 125 2.49 3.39 12.16
N VAL A 126 3.02 4.07 11.15
CA VAL A 126 4.41 4.55 11.11
C VAL A 126 4.70 5.43 12.33
N LEU A 127 3.82 6.40 12.63
CA LEU A 127 3.97 7.27 13.79
C LEU A 127 3.92 6.50 15.12
N ARG A 128 3.06 5.49 15.22
CA ARG A 128 2.94 4.69 16.45
C ARG A 128 4.16 3.80 16.65
N LEU A 129 4.48 2.95 15.68
CA LEU A 129 5.60 2.01 15.78
C LEU A 129 6.94 2.74 15.84
N GLY A 130 7.07 3.88 15.14
CA GLY A 130 8.25 4.74 15.24
C GLY A 130 8.47 5.28 16.66
N LYS A 131 7.40 5.68 17.36
CA LYS A 131 7.47 6.09 18.77
C LYS A 131 7.88 4.93 19.68
N ASP A 132 7.32 3.74 19.46
CA ASP A 132 7.63 2.55 20.27
C ASP A 132 9.10 2.10 20.08
N ILE A 133 9.61 2.13 18.84
CA ILE A 133 11.03 1.88 18.53
C ILE A 133 11.92 2.93 19.22
N ALA A 134 11.62 4.21 19.06
CA ALA A 134 12.41 5.29 19.65
C ALA A 134 12.43 5.24 21.19
N ALA A 135 11.30 4.90 21.83
CA ALA A 135 11.22 4.71 23.27
C ALA A 135 12.11 3.55 23.73
N SER A 136 12.08 2.42 23.02
CA SER A 136 12.91 1.25 23.33
C SER A 136 14.41 1.58 23.24
N LEU A 137 14.82 2.34 22.21
CA LEU A 137 16.20 2.80 22.06
C LEU A 137 16.65 3.70 23.22
N LYS A 138 15.79 4.63 23.66
CA LYS A 138 16.08 5.51 24.82
C LYS A 138 16.24 4.74 26.13
N ILE A 139 15.48 3.66 26.32
CA ILE A 139 15.60 2.81 27.51
C ILE A 139 16.91 2.02 27.46
N ALA A 140 17.26 1.45 26.30
CA ALA A 140 18.50 0.71 26.11
C ALA A 140 19.75 1.58 26.32
N ASP A 141 19.72 2.83 25.83
CA ASP A 141 20.78 3.81 26.02
C ASP A 141 21.02 4.09 27.51
N LYS A 142 19.97 4.46 28.27
CA LYS A 142 20.05 4.69 29.72
C LYS A 142 20.58 3.49 30.50
N ALA A 143 20.13 2.28 30.15
CA ALA A 143 20.58 1.06 30.80
C ALA A 143 22.06 0.77 30.54
N THR A 144 22.59 1.22 29.40
CA THR A 144 24.01 1.09 29.06
C THR A 144 24.84 2.13 29.80
N SER A 145 24.41 3.41 29.81
CA SER A 145 25.12 4.47 30.53
C SER A 145 25.19 4.23 32.04
N GLY A 146 24.12 3.68 32.64
CA GLY A 146 24.10 3.36 34.07
C GLY A 146 24.91 2.12 34.48
N LYS A 147 25.42 1.33 33.52
CA LYS A 147 26.33 0.20 33.79
C LYS A 147 27.81 0.58 33.74
N ILE A 148 28.13 1.76 33.21
CA ILE A 148 29.50 2.28 33.06
C ILE A 148 29.89 3.16 34.28
N GLN A 149 28.91 3.53 35.11
CA GLN A 149 29.08 4.27 36.35
C GLN A 149 29.01 3.34 37.56
#